data_AF-A0A2N0QPX8-F1
#
_entry.id   AF-A0A2N0QPX8-F1
#
_cell.length_a   1.000
_cell.length_b   1.000
_cell.length_c   1.000
_cell.angle_alpha   90.00
_cell.angle_beta   90.00
_cell.angle_gamma   90.00
#
_symmetry.space_group_name_H-M   'P 1'
#
loop_
_entity.id
_entity.type
_entity.pdbx_description
1 polymer ?
#
loop_
_entity_poly.entity_id
_entity_poly.type
_entity_poly.pdbx_seq_one_letter_code
_entity_poly.pdbx_strand_id
1 'polypeptide(L)'
;QIANGAEPQIKDGLAKGVWGEPFYKFTDLGDYPYSVISVRKSTIDEDPETVQKFVNAVIKGLKAINEDRALAEEIFMKEFPTSDETSMKAALDRAFEDELWSKDGFITEESLALTMEVVEKTGIYTDGYSYDELIDMQFVESSDE
;
A
#
# COMPACT_ATOMS: atom_id res chain seq x y z
N GLN A 1 15.58 -18.83 12.73
CA GLN A 1 15.90 -17.53 12.12
C GLN A 1 14.60 -16.93 11.62
N ILE A 2 14.43 -15.61 11.69
CA ILE A 2 13.25 -14.91 11.21
C ILE A 2 13.67 -14.15 9.95
N ALA A 3 12.83 -14.16 8.93
CA ALA A 3 13.05 -13.43 7.68
C ALA A 3 11.77 -12.69 7.30
N ASN A 4 11.91 -11.54 6.63
CA ASN A 4 10.81 -10.83 6.00
C ASN A 4 10.75 -11.16 4.50
N GLY A 5 9.56 -11.15 3.92
CA GLY A 5 9.34 -11.41 2.49
C GLY A 5 8.07 -10.73 2.00
N ALA A 6 7.87 -10.75 0.69
CA ALA A 6 6.65 -10.30 0.03
C ALA A 6 6.20 -11.36 -0.97
N GLU A 7 4.99 -11.21 -1.51
CA GLU A 7 4.53 -12.02 -2.62
C GLU A 7 5.18 -11.57 -3.94
N PRO A 8 5.49 -12.49 -4.87
CA PRO A 8 5.27 -13.94 -4.83
C PRO A 8 6.38 -14.75 -4.12
N GLN A 9 7.41 -14.12 -3.56
CA GLN A 9 8.61 -14.79 -3.02
C GLN A 9 8.33 -15.66 -1.79
N ILE A 10 7.36 -15.28 -0.95
CA ILE A 10 6.90 -16.09 0.18
C ILE A 10 6.41 -17.44 -0.34
N LYS A 11 5.51 -17.43 -1.33
CA LYS A 11 4.96 -18.66 -1.91
C LYS A 11 6.03 -19.53 -2.55
N ASP A 12 6.93 -18.94 -3.34
CA ASP A 12 8.04 -19.66 -3.97
C ASP A 12 8.92 -20.39 -2.95
N GLY A 13 9.20 -19.75 -1.82
CA GLY A 13 10.03 -20.35 -0.78
C GLY A 13 9.30 -21.38 0.08
N LEU A 14 7.98 -21.22 0.30
CA LEU A 14 7.14 -22.29 0.88
C LEU A 14 7.16 -23.53 -0.02
N ALA A 15 6.96 -23.36 -1.33
CA ALA A 15 6.98 -24.45 -2.31
C ALA A 15 8.33 -25.19 -2.36
N LYS A 16 9.43 -24.46 -2.14
CA LYS A 16 10.80 -25.01 -2.08
C LYS A 16 11.19 -25.56 -0.70
N GLY A 17 10.31 -25.46 0.31
CA GLY A 17 10.60 -25.87 1.70
C GLY A 17 11.67 -25.03 2.38
N VAL A 18 11.91 -23.81 1.89
CA VAL A 18 12.91 -22.87 2.43
C VAL A 18 12.34 -22.11 3.63
N TRP A 19 11.03 -21.82 3.61
CA TRP A 19 10.32 -21.11 4.68
C TRP A 19 9.25 -21.98 5.32
N GLY A 20 8.90 -21.68 6.57
CA GLY A 20 7.62 -22.10 7.18
C GLY A 20 6.53 -21.05 6.91
N GLU A 21 5.29 -21.37 7.29
CA GLU A 21 4.15 -20.44 7.14
C GLU A 21 4.40 -19.09 7.82
N PRO A 22 4.00 -17.96 7.20
CA PRO A 22 4.01 -16.66 7.86
C PRO A 22 3.20 -16.72 9.17
N PHE A 23 3.78 -16.21 10.25
CA PHE A 23 3.14 -16.16 11.57
C PHE A 23 2.79 -14.73 12.00
N TYR A 24 3.17 -13.74 11.21
CA TYR A 24 2.85 -12.32 11.41
C TYR A 24 2.85 -11.62 10.05
N LYS A 25 1.77 -10.89 9.76
CA LYS A 25 1.59 -10.13 8.52
C LYS A 25 1.75 -8.64 8.79
N PHE A 26 1.98 -7.89 7.73
CA PHE A 26 2.09 -6.43 7.85
C PHE A 26 0.76 -5.79 8.30
N THR A 27 -0.35 -6.30 7.80
CA THR A 27 -1.71 -5.87 8.16
C THR A 27 -2.07 -6.17 9.62
N ASP A 28 -1.35 -7.09 10.28
CA ASP A 28 -1.51 -7.36 11.73
C ASP A 28 -0.94 -6.23 12.61
N LEU A 29 -0.21 -5.25 12.03
CA LEU A 29 0.23 -4.05 12.75
C LEU A 29 -0.91 -3.05 12.95
N GLY A 30 -1.95 -3.10 12.11
CA GLY A 30 -3.02 -2.11 12.02
C GLY A 30 -2.98 -1.34 10.70
N ASP A 31 -3.80 -0.28 10.60
CA ASP A 31 -3.75 0.62 9.45
C ASP A 31 -2.38 1.32 9.42
N TYR A 32 -1.59 1.01 8.40
CA TYR A 32 -0.20 1.43 8.29
C TYR A 32 0.08 1.90 6.85
N PRO A 33 0.33 3.20 6.61
CA PRO A 33 0.64 3.75 5.29
C PRO A 33 2.05 3.34 4.82
N TYR A 34 2.16 2.11 4.30
CA TYR A 34 3.43 1.55 3.85
C TYR A 34 3.88 2.08 2.49
N SER A 35 2.95 2.06 1.52
CA SER A 35 3.16 2.56 0.17
C SER A 35 2.44 3.89 0.02
N VAL A 36 3.20 4.98 0.03
CA VAL A 36 2.69 6.35 -0.12
C VAL A 36 3.23 6.98 -1.39
N ILE A 37 2.49 7.93 -1.95
CA ILE A 37 2.94 8.75 -3.07
C ILE A 37 3.27 10.13 -2.54
N SER A 38 4.51 10.56 -2.73
CA SER A 38 4.96 11.90 -2.35
C SER A 38 5.31 12.70 -3.59
N VAL A 39 4.95 13.98 -3.58
CA VAL A 39 5.33 14.94 -4.62
C VAL A 39 6.03 16.13 -3.95
N ARG A 40 6.83 16.88 -4.72
CA ARG A 40 7.48 18.08 -4.19
C ARG A 40 6.42 19.11 -3.81
N LYS A 41 6.63 19.78 -2.68
CA LYS A 41 5.81 20.92 -2.27
C LYS A 41 5.71 22.00 -3.36
N SER A 42 6.81 22.29 -4.05
CA SER A 42 6.79 23.23 -5.18
C SER A 42 5.84 22.81 -6.30
N THR A 43 5.66 21.51 -6.54
CA THR A 43 4.69 21.03 -7.55
C THR A 43 3.26 21.22 -7.09
N ILE A 44 2.98 21.04 -5.79
CA ILE A 44 1.68 21.36 -5.20
C ILE A 44 1.37 22.86 -5.34
N ASP A 45 2.36 23.71 -5.06
CA ASP A 45 2.20 25.16 -5.10
C ASP A 45 2.07 25.71 -6.53
N GLU A 46 2.86 25.18 -7.48
CA GLU A 46 2.96 25.69 -8.85
C GLU A 46 1.94 25.06 -9.82
N ASP A 47 1.55 23.80 -9.60
CA ASP A 47 0.62 23.06 -10.46
C ASP A 47 -0.33 22.15 -9.66
N PRO A 48 -1.19 22.73 -8.79
CA PRO A 48 -2.13 21.97 -7.99
C PRO A 48 -3.17 21.22 -8.84
N GLU A 49 -3.46 21.70 -10.06
CA GLU A 49 -4.43 21.05 -10.96
C GLU A 49 -3.93 19.68 -11.43
N THR A 50 -2.65 19.56 -11.78
CA THR A 50 -2.06 18.27 -12.13
C THR A 50 -2.02 17.33 -10.93
N VAL A 51 -1.70 17.83 -9.73
CA VAL A 51 -1.73 17.03 -8.51
C VAL A 51 -3.14 16.50 -8.24
N GLN A 52 -4.16 17.35 -8.31
CA GLN A 52 -5.56 16.94 -8.14
C GLN A 52 -5.97 15.87 -9.17
N LYS A 53 -5.63 16.06 -10.45
CA LYS A 53 -5.95 15.08 -11.50
C LYS A 53 -5.27 13.74 -11.24
N PHE A 54 -4.02 13.76 -10.76
CA PHE A 54 -3.30 12.55 -10.41
C PHE A 54 -3.95 11.82 -9.23
N VAL A 55 -4.27 12.53 -8.14
CA VAL A 55 -4.95 11.95 -6.97
C VAL A 55 -6.31 11.36 -7.36
N ASN A 56 -7.10 12.08 -8.17
CA ASN A 56 -8.36 11.56 -8.71
C ASN A 56 -8.17 10.26 -9.50
N ALA A 57 -7.09 10.14 -10.29
CA ALA A 57 -6.81 8.94 -11.07
C ALA A 57 -6.40 7.76 -10.17
N VAL A 58 -5.62 8.02 -9.12
CA VAL A 58 -5.23 7.01 -8.11
C VAL A 58 -6.47 6.48 -7.38
N ILE A 59 -7.34 7.36 -6.87
CA ILE A 59 -8.57 6.96 -6.17
C ILE A 59 -9.49 6.14 -7.09
N LYS A 60 -9.64 6.54 -8.36
CA LYS A 60 -10.39 5.75 -9.35
C LYS A 60 -9.78 4.37 -9.59
N GLY A 61 -8.45 4.28 -9.62
CA GLY A 61 -7.73 3.01 -9.73
C GLY A 61 -7.97 2.11 -8.53
N LEU A 62 -7.85 2.66 -7.31
CA LEU A 62 -8.13 1.96 -6.06
C LEU A 62 -9.58 1.45 -6.02
N LYS A 63 -10.55 2.29 -6.36
CA LYS A 63 -11.97 1.91 -6.43
C LYS A 63 -12.19 0.77 -7.43
N ALA A 64 -11.63 0.89 -8.64
CA ALA A 64 -11.79 -0.12 -9.68
C ALA A 64 -11.26 -1.50 -9.27
N ILE A 65 -10.07 -1.59 -8.64
CA ILE A 65 -9.52 -2.89 -8.22
C ILE A 65 -10.23 -3.46 -6.98
N ASN A 66 -10.74 -2.62 -6.09
CA ASN A 66 -11.47 -3.06 -4.90
C ASN A 66 -12.88 -3.56 -5.27
N GLU A 67 -13.55 -2.93 -6.26
CA GLU A 67 -14.91 -3.29 -6.68
C GLU A 67 -14.92 -4.41 -7.75
N ASP A 68 -13.90 -4.50 -8.61
CA ASP A 68 -13.81 -5.48 -9.69
C ASP A 68 -12.58 -6.37 -9.56
N ARG A 69 -12.76 -7.52 -8.89
CA ARG A 69 -11.72 -8.53 -8.74
C ARG A 69 -11.27 -9.15 -10.05
N ALA A 70 -12.15 -9.26 -11.05
CA ALA A 70 -11.77 -9.84 -12.34
C ALA A 70 -10.84 -8.89 -13.10
N LEU A 71 -11.10 -7.58 -13.02
CA LEU A 71 -10.20 -6.55 -13.53
C LEU A 71 -8.85 -6.58 -12.80
N ALA A 72 -8.86 -6.71 -11.47
CA ALA A 72 -7.62 -6.83 -10.69
C ALA A 72 -6.81 -8.06 -11.11
N GLU A 73 -7.45 -9.22 -11.32
CA GLU A 73 -6.80 -10.45 -11.80
C GLU A 73 -6.22 -10.27 -13.20
N GLU A 74 -6.96 -9.67 -14.15
CA GLU A 74 -6.48 -9.39 -15.50
C GLU A 74 -5.22 -8.52 -15.49
N ILE A 75 -5.25 -7.39 -14.76
CA ILE A 75 -4.12 -6.46 -14.66
C ILE A 75 -2.93 -7.15 -14.00
N PHE A 76 -3.15 -7.86 -12.90
CA PHE A 76 -2.09 -8.53 -12.15
C PHE A 76 -1.38 -9.60 -13.01
N MET A 77 -2.14 -10.39 -13.78
CA MET A 77 -1.56 -11.38 -14.70
C MET A 77 -0.74 -10.73 -15.83
N LYS A 78 -1.15 -9.54 -16.29
CA LYS A 78 -0.43 -8.80 -17.33
C LYS A 78 0.91 -8.22 -16.83
N GLU A 79 0.97 -7.77 -15.58
CA GLU A 79 2.19 -7.22 -14.99
C GLU A 79 3.23 -8.31 -14.64
N PHE A 80 2.79 -9.55 -14.41
CA PHE A 80 3.67 -10.68 -14.09
C PHE A 80 3.50 -11.87 -15.06
N PRO A 81 3.81 -11.69 -16.36
CA PRO A 81 3.52 -12.68 -17.40
C PRO A 81 4.35 -13.97 -17.28
N THR A 82 5.41 -13.97 -16.46
CA THR A 82 6.30 -15.12 -16.26
C THR A 82 6.03 -15.90 -14.97
N SER A 83 5.09 -15.45 -14.15
CA SER A 83 4.70 -16.11 -12.90
C SER A 83 3.74 -17.26 -13.17
N ASP A 84 3.74 -18.29 -12.32
CA ASP A 84 2.77 -19.37 -12.45
C ASP A 84 1.36 -18.93 -12.00
N GLU A 85 0.35 -19.32 -12.76
CA GLU A 85 -1.04 -18.90 -12.57
C GLU A 85 -1.59 -19.26 -11.17
N THR A 86 -1.20 -20.41 -10.63
CA THR A 86 -1.63 -20.84 -9.29
C THR A 86 -1.02 -19.96 -8.20
N SER A 87 0.19 -19.44 -8.39
CA SER A 87 0.84 -18.49 -7.48
C SER A 87 0.26 -17.12 -7.57
N MET A 88 -0.04 -16.67 -8.78
CA MET A 88 -0.72 -15.41 -9.00
C MET A 88 -2.09 -15.40 -8.34
N LYS A 89 -2.90 -16.45 -8.55
CA LYS A 89 -4.21 -16.56 -7.91
C LYS A 89 -4.11 -16.54 -6.39
N ALA A 90 -3.21 -17.35 -5.82
CA ALA A 90 -3.04 -17.42 -4.37
C ALA A 90 -2.55 -16.08 -3.77
N ALA A 91 -1.67 -15.36 -4.46
CA ALA A 91 -1.20 -14.04 -4.04
C ALA A 91 -2.34 -13.01 -4.09
N LEU A 92 -3.14 -13.01 -5.15
CA LEU A 92 -4.30 -12.12 -5.28
C LEU A 92 -5.36 -12.43 -4.22
N ASP A 93 -5.65 -13.71 -3.97
CA ASP A 93 -6.59 -14.14 -2.94
C ASP A 93 -6.17 -13.60 -1.55
N ARG A 94 -4.88 -13.69 -1.21
CA ARG A 94 -4.33 -13.12 0.03
C ARG A 94 -4.44 -11.60 0.06
N ALA A 95 -4.13 -10.92 -1.05
CA ALA A 95 -4.22 -9.46 -1.11
C ALA A 95 -5.66 -8.95 -0.84
N PHE A 96 -6.68 -9.65 -1.33
CA PHE A 96 -8.08 -9.35 -1.02
C PHE A 96 -8.47 -9.73 0.41
N GLU A 97 -8.02 -10.88 0.92
CA GLU A 97 -8.28 -11.31 2.30
C GLU A 97 -7.70 -10.33 3.32
N ASP A 98 -6.50 -9.81 3.03
CA ASP A 98 -5.79 -8.88 3.89
C ASP A 98 -6.23 -7.41 3.68
N GLU A 99 -7.19 -7.14 2.78
CA GLU A 99 -7.62 -5.78 2.40
C GLU A 99 -6.42 -4.86 2.06
N LEU A 100 -5.48 -5.38 1.27
CA LEU A 100 -4.14 -4.82 1.11
C LEU A 100 -4.08 -3.41 0.52
N TRP A 101 -5.09 -3.02 -0.26
CA TRP A 101 -5.16 -1.71 -0.90
C TRP A 101 -6.09 -0.77 -0.14
N SER A 102 -5.67 0.50 -0.03
CA SER A 102 -6.51 1.55 0.53
C SER A 102 -7.86 1.63 -0.20
N LYS A 103 -8.94 1.80 0.57
CA LYS A 103 -10.31 1.86 0.06
C LYS A 103 -10.70 3.26 -0.42
N ASP A 104 -10.07 4.29 0.15
CA ASP A 104 -10.47 5.69 0.00
C ASP A 104 -9.29 6.63 -0.31
N GLY A 105 -8.04 6.15 -0.21
CA GLY A 105 -6.84 6.95 -0.40
C GLY A 105 -6.45 7.83 0.79
N PHE A 106 -7.18 7.77 1.91
CA PHE A 106 -6.86 8.54 3.10
C PHE A 106 -5.68 7.93 3.86
N ILE A 107 -4.85 8.82 4.42
CA ILE A 107 -3.89 8.49 5.46
C ILE A 107 -4.41 9.21 6.70
N THR A 108 -4.67 8.49 7.78
CA THR A 108 -5.23 9.09 9.00
C THR A 108 -4.13 9.51 9.95
N GLU A 109 -4.43 10.40 10.91
CA GLU A 109 -3.49 10.71 11.99
C GLU A 109 -3.08 9.45 12.78
N GLU A 110 -4.03 8.54 13.01
CA GLU A 110 -3.79 7.28 13.72
C GLU A 110 -2.83 6.37 12.94
N SER A 111 -3.03 6.23 11.62
CA SER A 111 -2.19 5.35 10.80
C SER A 111 -0.78 5.91 10.60
N LEU A 112 -0.63 7.24 10.48
CA LEU A 112 0.68 7.88 10.54
C LEU A 112 1.33 7.69 11.92
N ALA A 113 0.57 7.81 13.01
CA ALA A 113 1.11 7.66 14.36
C ALA A 113 1.68 6.27 14.62
N LEU A 114 0.99 5.22 14.15
CA LEU A 114 1.50 3.86 14.20
C LEU A 114 2.84 3.72 13.43
N THR A 115 2.93 4.32 12.24
CA THR A 115 4.15 4.32 11.43
C THR A 115 5.30 5.00 12.17
N MET A 116 5.04 6.17 12.75
CA MET A 116 6.05 6.94 13.46
C MET A 116 6.48 6.28 14.76
N GLU A 117 5.58 5.58 15.47
CA GLU A 117 5.95 4.78 16.64
C GLU A 117 6.99 3.69 16.28
N VAL A 118 6.82 3.02 15.13
CA VAL A 118 7.79 2.05 14.64
C VAL A 118 9.12 2.73 14.31
N VAL A 119 9.08 3.85 13.57
CA VAL A 119 10.29 4.60 13.20
C VAL A 119 11.06 5.06 14.45
N GLU A 120 10.37 5.60 15.45
CA GLU A 120 10.98 6.03 16.71
C GLU A 120 11.59 4.87 17.49
N LYS A 121 10.90 3.72 17.57
CA LYS A 121 11.42 2.52 18.24
C LYS A 121 12.68 1.96 17.58
N THR A 122 12.83 2.13 16.27
CA THR A 122 14.07 1.74 15.56
C THR A 122 15.23 2.69 15.81
N GLY A 123 14.97 3.89 16.36
CA GLY A 123 15.97 4.93 16.59
C GLY A 123 16.45 5.62 15.31
N ILE A 124 15.79 5.39 14.17
CA ILE A 124 16.15 6.01 12.89
C ILE A 124 15.80 7.50 12.87
N TYR A 125 14.70 7.89 13.55
CA TYR A 125 14.26 9.27 13.66
C TYR A 125 13.59 9.48 15.02
N THR A 126 13.96 10.56 15.71
CA THR A 126 13.50 10.86 17.08
C THR A 126 13.18 12.35 17.30
N ASP A 127 13.18 13.15 16.23
CA ASP A 127 13.08 14.61 16.33
C ASP A 127 11.62 15.11 16.45
N GLY A 128 10.65 14.21 16.56
CA GLY A 128 9.22 14.50 16.58
C GLY A 128 8.65 14.87 15.21
N TYR A 129 7.34 14.88 15.07
CA TYR A 129 6.65 15.21 13.82
C TYR A 129 5.27 15.82 14.11
N SER A 130 4.70 16.51 13.12
CA SER A 130 3.27 16.80 13.09
C SER A 130 2.64 16.17 11.85
N TYR A 131 1.35 15.84 11.93
CA TYR A 131 0.64 15.20 10.83
C TYR A 131 0.63 16.08 9.57
N ASP A 132 0.28 17.37 9.71
CA ASP A 132 0.17 18.33 8.60
C ASP A 132 1.51 18.66 7.92
N GLU A 133 2.65 18.36 8.56
CA GLU A 133 3.97 18.51 7.93
C GLU A 133 4.30 17.37 6.97
N LEU A 134 3.72 16.19 7.19
CA LEU A 134 4.01 14.98 6.43
C LEU A 134 2.90 14.62 5.44
N ILE A 135 1.65 14.90 5.81
CA ILE A 135 0.47 14.44 5.11
C ILE A 135 -0.37 15.64 4.68
N ASP A 136 -0.75 15.64 3.40
CA ASP A 136 -1.63 16.64 2.81
C ASP A 136 -2.80 15.90 2.14
N MET A 137 -3.95 15.89 2.83
CA MET A 137 -5.17 15.21 2.34
C MET A 137 -6.08 16.13 1.52
N GLN A 138 -5.72 17.40 1.28
CA GLN A 138 -6.63 18.36 0.62
C GLN A 138 -7.11 17.86 -0.75
N PHE A 139 -6.24 17.15 -1.48
CA PHE A 139 -6.54 16.61 -2.81
C PHE A 139 -7.40 15.36 -2.75
N VAL A 140 -7.28 14.54 -1.70
CA VAL A 140 -8.13 13.37 -1.47
C VAL A 140 -9.53 13.84 -1.05
N GLU A 141 -9.61 14.81 -0.14
CA GLU A 141 -10.87 15.42 0.31
C GLU A 141 -11.63 16.11 -0.83
N SER A 142 -10.90 16.65 -1.81
CA SER A 142 -11.46 17.32 -3.00
C SER A 142 -11.76 16.35 -4.15
N SER A 143 -11.52 15.05 -3.99
CA SER A 143 -11.91 14.04 -4.97
C SER A 143 -13.38 13.68 -4.76
N ASP A 144 -14.23 14.02 -5.74
CA ASP A 144 -15.61 13.55 -5.78
C ASP A 144 -15.64 12.00 -5.91
N GLU A 145 -16.55 11.34 -5.19
CA GLU A 145 -16.84 9.88 -5.30
C GLU A 145 -17.19 9.41 -6.72
#